data_AF-A0A8H6G8W1-F1
#
_entry.id   AF-A0A8H6G8W1-F1
#
_cell.length_a   1.000
_cell.length_b   1.000
_cell.length_c   1.000
_cell.angle_alpha   90.00
_cell.angle_beta   90.00
_cell.angle_gamma   90.00
#
_symmetry.space_group_name_H-M   'P 1'
#
loop_
_entity.id
_entity.type
_entity.pdbx_description
1 polymer ?
#
loop_
_entity_poly.entity_id
_entity_poly.type
_entity_poly.pdbx_seq_one_letter_code
_entity_poly.pdbx_strand_id
1 'polypeptide(L)'
;MAPSSEILASAQPDPDFLQVCALPHQQSDKNSTKNDHEQILKSSSPPPLPTNVDIPTLRATSNKHKNEARDALGGPPPNLTERDIEIPVRDGSSILAYVYSPSDVVPGDELPIFLFFHGGGFCLGTRHDDMESNRILALKAGIIIVCLDYRLAPECPFPQAIHDGVDALQWIAQNPTQLHPSASPSAGLIIGGTSAGANIANGVVYLNRDLGSSAKVTGQFLGVGPLLPPPFVPEKYKDDYVSHEQNKHVTIPPEELARAFVVANRRKARDSGDVEARPSSEPSGPHYQSYSQPFAGRLGANQAYVVEGGTSEDDHLLHHAPDATPHMSFWELMDMRPIKNLDLWKAALIEGIGTLLFVYITIWVNISPDIAPAAPTQRFGSFDNAAFLGPLIGGMTNLIFITLFITSFGAISGAHFNPLITFATFCARLCSLPRLILYVAAQIGGGALAGLLVRASWGGRDFKVGGCWLFTDIVPPKEIFVVELVSATLLLFLAFGVGLDPRQAKIIGPALGPFMVGLSVGTMSFASAFARYGYGGAGLNPARCMGAFVGSRFPSWHWIHWVADGIACIIHGVCYYFIPPWTEVRQ
;
A
#
# COMPACT_ATOMS: atom_id res chain seq x y z
N MET A 1 25.84 -0.19 4.23
CA MET A 1 27.05 0.12 3.43
C MET A 1 26.64 0.10 1.97
N ALA A 2 26.73 1.23 1.26
CA ALA A 2 26.49 1.24 -0.18
C ALA A 2 27.64 0.50 -0.89
N PRO A 3 27.39 -0.34 -1.90
CA PRO A 3 28.48 -0.93 -2.66
C PRO A 3 29.22 0.17 -3.44
N SER A 4 30.55 0.12 -3.40
CA SER A 4 31.43 1.08 -4.06
C SER A 4 31.23 1.07 -5.58
N SER A 5 31.41 2.24 -6.18
CA SER A 5 31.36 2.49 -7.63
C SER A 5 32.34 1.68 -8.49
N GLU A 6 33.15 0.81 -7.88
CA GLU A 6 34.15 -0.03 -8.57
C GLU A 6 33.53 -1.28 -9.22
N ILE A 7 32.43 -1.84 -8.69
CA ILE A 7 31.83 -3.07 -9.23
C ILE A 7 31.23 -2.87 -10.63
N LEU A 8 30.77 -1.65 -10.95
CA LEU A 8 30.25 -1.32 -12.29
C LEU A 8 31.35 -1.06 -13.31
N ALA A 9 32.58 -0.72 -12.88
CA ALA A 9 33.69 -0.46 -13.78
C ALA A 9 34.40 -1.75 -14.25
N SER A 10 34.29 -2.85 -13.49
CA SER A 10 34.87 -4.15 -13.86
C SER A 10 33.97 -5.00 -14.77
N ALA A 11 32.74 -4.57 -15.05
CA ALA A 11 31.82 -5.24 -15.96
C ALA A 11 32.04 -4.77 -17.41
N GLN A 12 33.27 -4.86 -17.92
CA GLN A 12 33.46 -4.97 -19.36
C GLN A 12 33.04 -6.39 -19.73
N PRO A 13 32.02 -6.59 -20.59
CA PRO A 13 31.70 -7.94 -21.06
C PRO A 13 32.96 -8.50 -21.69
N ASP A 14 33.33 -9.73 -21.33
CA ASP A 14 34.32 -10.49 -22.06
C ASP A 14 33.93 -10.43 -23.55
N PRO A 15 34.80 -9.97 -24.46
CA PRO A 15 34.48 -9.92 -25.89
C PRO A 15 34.05 -11.28 -26.46
N ASP A 16 34.40 -12.39 -25.80
CA ASP A 16 33.94 -13.74 -26.15
C ASP A 16 32.52 -14.05 -25.65
N PHE A 17 31.98 -13.30 -24.68
CA PHE A 17 30.61 -13.47 -24.17
C PHE A 17 29.55 -13.11 -25.23
N LEU A 18 29.89 -12.23 -26.17
CA LEU A 18 29.05 -11.89 -27.34
C LEU A 18 29.10 -12.96 -28.45
N GLN A 19 30.02 -13.94 -28.38
CA GLN A 19 30.09 -15.01 -29.38
C GLN A 19 29.19 -16.22 -29.05
N VAL A 20 28.68 -16.33 -27.84
CA VAL A 20 27.86 -17.48 -27.44
C VAL A 20 26.38 -17.19 -27.75
N CYS A 21 25.76 -18.10 -28.52
CA CYS A 21 24.37 -18.12 -29.00
C CYS A 21 24.06 -17.46 -30.36
N ALA A 22 25.00 -17.50 -31.32
CA ALA A 22 24.58 -17.67 -32.72
C ALA A 22 24.23 -19.15 -32.94
N LEU A 23 22.95 -19.49 -33.13
CA LEU A 23 22.52 -20.82 -33.57
C LEU A 23 23.24 -21.17 -34.89
N PRO A 24 23.78 -22.39 -35.07
CA PRO A 24 24.34 -22.80 -36.34
C PRO A 24 23.20 -23.21 -37.29
N HIS A 25 22.39 -22.24 -37.74
CA HIS A 25 21.60 -22.39 -38.95
C HIS A 25 22.36 -21.77 -40.12
N GLN A 26 22.81 -22.66 -41.00
CA GLN A 26 23.22 -22.47 -42.40
C GLN A 26 24.01 -21.20 -42.75
N GLN A 27 25.19 -21.40 -43.35
CA GLN A 27 25.85 -20.38 -44.17
C GLN A 27 24.92 -19.95 -45.33
N SER A 28 23.98 -19.05 -45.06
CA SER A 28 23.36 -18.18 -46.05
C SER A 28 23.91 -16.77 -45.81
N ASP A 29 24.39 -16.15 -46.87
CA ASP A 29 25.01 -14.83 -46.96
C ASP A 29 24.72 -13.85 -45.80
N LYS A 30 25.77 -13.53 -45.03
CA LYS A 30 25.73 -12.55 -43.91
C LYS A 30 25.31 -11.12 -44.32
N ASN A 31 25.16 -10.84 -45.62
CA ASN A 31 24.71 -9.55 -46.14
C ASN A 31 23.25 -9.52 -46.63
N SER A 32 22.56 -10.67 -46.80
CA SER A 32 21.13 -10.65 -47.19
C SER A 32 20.20 -10.51 -45.99
N THR A 33 20.55 -11.12 -44.85
CA THR A 33 19.64 -11.28 -43.70
C THR A 33 19.31 -9.98 -42.96
N LYS A 34 20.20 -8.99 -42.89
CA LYS A 34 19.93 -7.72 -42.19
C LYS A 34 18.80 -6.90 -42.85
N ASN A 35 18.79 -6.84 -44.18
CA ASN A 35 17.74 -6.14 -44.93
C ASN A 35 16.42 -6.94 -44.89
N ASP A 36 16.51 -8.28 -44.91
CA ASP A 36 15.34 -9.15 -44.83
C ASP A 36 14.65 -9.03 -43.47
N HIS A 37 15.37 -8.99 -42.34
CA HIS A 37 14.74 -8.83 -41.02
C HIS A 37 14.02 -7.48 -40.84
N GLU A 38 14.62 -6.36 -41.28
CA GLU A 38 13.94 -5.06 -41.25
C GLU A 38 12.74 -5.01 -42.20
N GLN A 39 12.84 -5.61 -43.39
CA GLN A 39 11.72 -5.70 -44.32
C GLN A 39 10.61 -6.60 -43.79
N ILE A 40 10.95 -7.72 -43.15
CA ILE A 40 10.00 -8.61 -42.48
C ILE A 40 9.31 -7.83 -41.35
N LEU A 41 10.03 -7.14 -40.46
CA LEU A 41 9.43 -6.33 -39.40
C LEU A 41 8.52 -5.20 -39.94
N LYS A 42 8.87 -4.60 -41.09
CA LYS A 42 8.05 -3.57 -41.75
C LYS A 42 6.83 -4.13 -42.50
N SER A 43 6.86 -5.39 -42.91
CA SER A 43 5.82 -6.04 -43.72
C SER A 43 4.93 -7.03 -42.95
N SER A 44 5.37 -7.49 -41.79
CA SER A 44 4.61 -8.38 -40.91
C SER A 44 3.88 -7.59 -39.85
N SER A 45 2.60 -7.32 -40.08
CA SER A 45 1.69 -7.02 -38.97
C SER A 45 1.37 -8.34 -38.28
N PRO A 46 1.48 -8.45 -36.94
CA PRO A 46 1.02 -9.64 -36.24
C PRO A 46 -0.46 -9.85 -36.60
N PRO A 47 -0.88 -11.08 -36.95
CA PRO A 47 -2.27 -11.34 -37.27
C PRO A 47 -3.14 -10.90 -36.09
N PRO A 48 -4.30 -10.27 -36.34
CA PRO A 48 -5.19 -9.87 -35.26
C PRO A 48 -5.56 -11.10 -34.45
N LEU A 49 -5.46 -10.98 -33.13
CA LEU A 49 -5.85 -12.05 -32.22
C LEU A 49 -7.34 -12.35 -32.42
N PRO A 50 -7.76 -13.62 -32.32
CA PRO A 50 -9.18 -13.97 -32.31
C PRO A 50 -9.89 -13.17 -31.22
N THR A 51 -10.99 -12.49 -31.53
CA THR A 51 -11.82 -11.85 -30.50
C THR A 51 -12.36 -12.96 -29.59
N ASN A 52 -12.05 -12.92 -28.28
CA ASN A 52 -12.29 -13.96 -27.25
C ASN A 52 -11.17 -14.99 -27.04
N VAL A 53 -9.93 -14.52 -26.87
CA VAL A 53 -8.82 -15.40 -26.49
C VAL A 53 -8.86 -15.73 -24.98
N ASP A 54 -9.26 -16.95 -24.65
CA ASP A 54 -9.13 -17.50 -23.29
C ASP A 54 -7.76 -18.20 -23.10
N ILE A 55 -7.17 -18.08 -21.90
CA ILE A 55 -5.82 -18.59 -21.58
C ILE A 55 -5.68 -20.10 -21.81
N PRO A 56 -6.62 -20.97 -21.39
CA PRO A 56 -6.55 -22.40 -21.66
C PRO A 56 -6.49 -22.74 -23.15
N THR A 57 -7.22 -22.00 -23.99
CA THR A 57 -7.20 -22.19 -25.44
C THR A 57 -5.86 -21.80 -26.06
N LEU A 58 -5.27 -20.68 -25.61
CA LEU A 58 -3.90 -20.31 -25.97
C LEU A 58 -2.89 -21.36 -25.53
N ARG A 59 -3.03 -21.85 -24.29
CA ARG A 59 -2.13 -22.86 -23.71
C ARG A 59 -2.19 -24.15 -24.51
N ALA A 60 -3.38 -24.65 -24.82
CA ALA A 60 -3.57 -25.84 -25.65
C ALA A 60 -2.96 -25.67 -27.06
N THR A 61 -3.19 -24.53 -27.69
CA THR A 61 -2.68 -24.25 -29.05
C THR A 61 -1.16 -24.09 -29.06
N SER A 62 -0.60 -23.37 -28.08
CA SER A 62 0.83 -23.20 -27.91
C SER A 62 1.52 -24.53 -27.62
N ASN A 63 0.97 -25.33 -26.70
CA ASN A 63 1.52 -26.64 -26.34
C ASN A 63 1.49 -27.61 -27.53
N LYS A 64 0.44 -27.59 -28.37
CA LYS A 64 0.40 -28.41 -29.57
C LYS A 64 1.57 -28.12 -30.51
N HIS A 65 1.77 -26.86 -30.89
CA HIS A 65 2.87 -26.48 -31.78
C HIS A 65 4.24 -26.75 -31.17
N LYS A 66 4.40 -26.50 -29.86
CA LYS A 66 5.65 -26.77 -29.14
C LYS A 66 5.96 -28.27 -29.02
N ASN A 67 4.92 -29.10 -28.83
CA ASN A 67 5.07 -30.55 -28.82
C ASN A 67 5.54 -31.07 -30.19
N GLU A 68 4.94 -30.60 -31.29
CA GLU A 68 5.37 -30.96 -32.64
C GLU A 68 6.82 -30.56 -32.92
N ALA A 69 7.21 -29.34 -32.51
CA ALA A 69 8.60 -28.87 -32.64
C ALA A 69 9.58 -29.69 -31.78
N ARG A 70 9.19 -30.06 -30.56
CA ARG A 70 10.00 -30.91 -29.67
C ARG A 70 10.15 -32.32 -30.22
N ASP A 71 9.07 -32.92 -30.73
CA ASP A 71 9.11 -34.26 -31.30
C ASP A 71 10.05 -34.31 -32.52
N ALA A 72 10.15 -33.21 -33.28
CA ALA A 72 11.11 -33.05 -34.36
C ALA A 72 12.59 -32.98 -33.91
N LEU A 73 12.87 -32.59 -32.66
CA LEU A 73 14.23 -32.61 -32.09
C LEU A 73 14.70 -34.04 -31.75
N GLY A 74 13.78 -34.99 -31.61
CA GLY A 74 14.09 -36.37 -31.25
C GLY A 74 14.65 -36.54 -29.83
N GLY A 75 15.28 -37.70 -29.61
CA GLY A 75 15.86 -38.07 -28.32
C GLY A 75 17.05 -37.19 -27.89
N PRO A 76 17.53 -37.36 -26.65
CA PRO A 76 18.69 -36.62 -26.17
C PRO A 76 19.92 -36.87 -27.06
N PRO A 77 20.77 -35.86 -27.29
CA PRO A 77 22.05 -36.03 -27.96
C PRO A 77 22.95 -37.06 -27.26
N PRO A 78 23.94 -37.63 -27.97
CA PRO A 78 24.99 -38.42 -27.32
C PRO A 78 25.61 -37.63 -26.17
N ASN A 79 25.86 -38.32 -25.06
CA ASN A 79 26.50 -37.78 -23.85
C ASN A 79 25.64 -36.81 -23.05
N LEU A 80 24.33 -36.75 -23.30
CA LEU A 80 23.37 -36.04 -22.45
C LEU A 80 22.32 -37.02 -21.90
N THR A 81 22.05 -36.90 -20.61
CA THR A 81 20.91 -37.56 -19.95
C THR A 81 19.81 -36.55 -19.68
N GLU A 82 18.57 -37.01 -19.84
CA GLU A 82 17.38 -36.22 -19.61
C GLU A 82 16.37 -37.02 -18.82
N ARG A 83 15.73 -36.40 -17.82
CA ARG A 83 14.68 -37.06 -17.04
C ARG A 83 13.80 -36.08 -16.28
N ASP A 84 12.59 -36.52 -15.99
CA ASP A 84 11.71 -35.87 -15.04
C ASP A 84 12.13 -36.15 -13.59
N ILE A 85 11.93 -35.15 -12.74
CA ILE A 85 11.94 -35.25 -11.28
C ILE A 85 10.71 -34.57 -10.70
N GLU A 86 10.34 -34.98 -9.50
CA GLU A 86 9.35 -34.30 -8.68
C GLU A 86 10.04 -33.58 -7.53
N ILE A 87 9.65 -32.33 -7.33
CA ILE A 87 10.15 -31.46 -6.27
C ILE A 87 9.00 -31.15 -5.33
N PRO A 88 9.08 -31.54 -4.04
CA PRO A 88 8.05 -31.18 -3.06
C PRO A 88 8.07 -29.68 -2.78
N VAL A 89 6.89 -29.09 -2.58
CA VAL A 89 6.71 -27.65 -2.30
C VAL A 89 5.92 -27.41 -1.02
N ARG A 90 5.90 -26.16 -0.53
CA ARG A 90 5.44 -25.79 0.82
C ARG A 90 4.00 -26.14 1.18
N ASP A 91 3.13 -26.35 0.19
CA ASP A 91 1.72 -26.70 0.40
C ASP A 91 1.48 -28.23 0.47
N GLY A 92 2.55 -29.03 0.47
CA GLY A 92 2.49 -30.49 0.54
C GLY A 92 2.27 -31.17 -0.80
N SER A 93 2.14 -30.42 -1.90
CA SER A 93 2.17 -30.96 -3.26
C SER A 93 3.59 -31.08 -3.81
N SER A 94 3.71 -31.59 -5.05
CA SER A 94 4.96 -31.63 -5.80
C SER A 94 4.79 -30.96 -7.16
N ILE A 95 5.85 -30.31 -7.65
CA ILE A 95 5.94 -29.79 -9.01
C ILE A 95 6.98 -30.60 -9.80
N LEU A 96 6.77 -30.71 -11.11
CA LEU A 96 7.71 -31.40 -11.99
C LEU A 96 8.87 -30.48 -12.37
N ALA A 97 10.03 -31.08 -12.61
CA ALA A 97 11.13 -30.43 -13.29
C ALA A 97 11.81 -31.41 -14.26
N TYR A 98 12.36 -30.87 -15.34
CA TYR A 98 13.11 -31.65 -16.33
C TYR A 98 14.59 -31.36 -16.18
N VAL A 99 15.38 -32.41 -15.93
CA VAL A 99 16.81 -32.30 -15.68
C VAL A 99 17.58 -32.66 -16.95
N TYR A 100 18.49 -31.77 -17.36
CA TYR A 100 19.50 -32.03 -18.39
C TYR A 100 20.86 -32.15 -17.72
N SER A 101 21.55 -33.27 -17.89
CA SER A 101 22.87 -33.52 -17.30
C SER A 101 23.84 -34.16 -18.29
N PRO A 102 25.10 -33.68 -18.36
CA PRO A 102 26.16 -34.39 -19.09
C PRO A 102 26.29 -35.84 -18.58
N SER A 103 26.53 -36.79 -19.49
CA SER A 103 26.69 -38.22 -19.16
C SER A 103 28.15 -38.61 -18.94
N ASP A 104 29.06 -37.93 -19.63
CA ASP A 104 30.50 -38.21 -19.60
C ASP A 104 31.19 -37.41 -18.48
N VAL A 105 30.76 -37.63 -17.24
CA VAL A 105 31.30 -36.93 -16.06
C VAL A 105 32.35 -37.81 -15.41
N VAL A 106 33.55 -37.26 -15.17
CA VAL A 106 34.62 -38.01 -14.50
C VAL A 106 34.24 -38.19 -13.02
N PRO A 107 34.35 -39.40 -12.45
CA PRO A 107 34.09 -39.61 -11.03
C PRO A 107 34.92 -38.66 -10.16
N GLY A 108 34.24 -37.83 -9.36
CA GLY A 108 34.88 -36.82 -8.51
C GLY A 108 34.77 -35.39 -9.04
N ASP A 109 34.33 -35.17 -10.29
CA ASP A 109 34.00 -33.84 -10.78
C ASP A 109 32.77 -33.29 -10.03
N GLU A 110 32.80 -32.00 -9.73
CA GLU A 110 31.68 -31.24 -9.19
C GLU A 110 31.12 -30.33 -10.29
N LEU A 111 29.86 -30.56 -10.66
CA LEU A 111 29.17 -29.80 -11.70
C LEU A 111 28.26 -28.73 -11.07
N PRO A 112 28.25 -27.51 -11.62
CA PRO A 112 27.30 -26.48 -11.22
C PRO A 112 25.87 -26.86 -11.58
N ILE A 113 24.92 -26.17 -10.95
CA ILE A 113 23.48 -26.35 -11.15
C ILE A 113 22.87 -25.05 -11.65
N PHE A 114 22.00 -25.15 -12.66
CA PHE A 114 21.23 -24.04 -13.20
C PHE A 114 19.73 -24.32 -13.07
N LEU A 115 19.07 -23.63 -12.12
CA LEU A 115 17.61 -23.64 -12.03
C LEU A 115 17.03 -22.68 -13.06
N PHE A 116 16.33 -23.23 -14.05
CA PHE A 116 15.81 -22.51 -15.21
C PHE A 116 14.28 -22.42 -15.19
N PHE A 117 13.76 -21.23 -15.45
CA PHE A 117 12.33 -20.95 -15.57
C PHE A 117 11.97 -20.60 -17.02
N HIS A 118 11.00 -21.31 -17.60
CA HIS A 118 10.54 -21.06 -18.96
C HIS A 118 9.72 -19.77 -19.07
N GLY A 119 9.66 -19.20 -20.28
CA GLY A 119 8.79 -18.07 -20.61
C GLY A 119 7.33 -18.46 -20.80
N GLY A 120 6.47 -17.51 -21.19
CA GLY A 120 5.06 -17.77 -21.48
C GLY A 120 4.05 -16.86 -20.78
N GLY A 121 4.48 -15.65 -20.36
CA GLY A 121 3.59 -14.67 -19.74
C GLY A 121 2.95 -15.17 -18.45
N PHE A 122 3.64 -16.03 -17.70
CA PHE A 122 3.16 -16.69 -16.47
C PHE A 122 1.96 -17.64 -16.66
N CYS A 123 1.43 -17.73 -17.88
CA CYS A 123 0.17 -18.40 -18.18
C CYS A 123 0.36 -19.61 -19.10
N LEU A 124 1.47 -19.65 -19.81
CA LEU A 124 1.79 -20.64 -20.83
C LEU A 124 3.17 -21.23 -20.57
N GLY A 125 3.45 -22.29 -21.32
CA GLY A 125 4.75 -22.93 -21.39
C GLY A 125 4.89 -24.12 -20.47
N THR A 126 6.00 -24.81 -20.63
CA THR A 126 6.32 -26.04 -19.91
C THR A 126 7.82 -26.13 -19.67
N ARG A 127 8.23 -27.03 -18.76
CA ARG A 127 9.63 -27.43 -18.56
C ARG A 127 10.39 -27.89 -19.82
N HIS A 128 9.72 -28.11 -20.95
CA HIS A 128 10.33 -28.56 -22.21
C HIS A 128 10.51 -27.44 -23.27
N ASP A 129 10.02 -26.23 -23.02
CA ASP A 129 9.92 -25.19 -24.07
C ASP A 129 11.27 -24.72 -24.61
N ASP A 130 12.30 -24.73 -23.77
CA ASP A 130 13.66 -24.29 -24.10
C ASP A 130 14.61 -25.49 -24.34
N MET A 131 14.07 -26.66 -24.69
CA MET A 131 14.80 -27.93 -24.74
C MET A 131 16.08 -27.89 -25.57
N GLU A 132 16.03 -27.39 -26.81
CA GLU A 132 17.21 -27.35 -27.68
C GLU A 132 18.33 -26.49 -27.07
N SER A 133 17.99 -25.30 -26.57
CA SER A 133 18.96 -24.40 -25.94
C SER A 133 19.53 -25.00 -24.66
N ASN A 134 18.70 -25.67 -23.85
CA ASN A 134 19.14 -26.31 -22.61
C ASN A 134 20.04 -27.52 -22.87
N ARG A 135 19.75 -28.34 -23.91
CA ARG A 135 20.64 -29.43 -24.35
C ARG A 135 22.03 -28.90 -24.71
N ILE A 136 22.08 -27.84 -25.52
CA ILE A 136 23.33 -27.23 -25.97
C ILE A 136 24.08 -26.64 -24.78
N LEU A 137 23.38 -25.93 -23.90
CA LEU A 137 24.00 -25.26 -22.74
C LEU A 137 24.54 -26.28 -21.74
N ALA A 138 23.78 -27.33 -21.42
CA ALA A 138 24.21 -28.39 -20.51
C ALA A 138 25.52 -29.04 -21.00
N LEU A 139 25.61 -29.37 -22.29
CA LEU A 139 26.81 -29.97 -22.88
C LEU A 139 27.99 -28.99 -22.97
N LYS A 140 27.77 -27.78 -23.48
CA LYS A 140 28.86 -26.82 -23.73
C LYS A 140 29.44 -26.23 -22.46
N ALA A 141 28.60 -25.99 -21.45
CA ALA A 141 29.02 -25.39 -20.19
C ALA A 141 29.32 -26.43 -19.10
N GLY A 142 29.05 -27.72 -19.35
CA GLY A 142 29.22 -28.77 -18.34
C GLY A 142 28.37 -28.50 -17.10
N ILE A 143 27.10 -28.15 -17.29
CA ILE A 143 26.20 -27.72 -16.21
C ILE A 143 24.96 -28.61 -16.15
N ILE A 144 24.45 -28.83 -14.94
CA ILE A 144 23.17 -29.52 -14.74
C ILE A 144 22.07 -28.47 -14.79
N ILE A 145 21.15 -28.60 -15.74
CA ILE A 145 20.02 -27.67 -15.88
C ILE A 145 18.77 -28.34 -15.32
N VAL A 146 18.06 -27.64 -14.43
CA VAL A 146 16.78 -28.06 -13.87
C VAL A 146 15.71 -27.09 -14.35
N CYS A 147 14.94 -27.50 -15.35
CA CYS A 147 13.85 -26.70 -15.91
C CYS A 147 12.57 -26.93 -15.11
N LEU A 148 12.11 -25.90 -14.41
CA LEU A 148 10.98 -26.01 -13.49
C LEU A 148 9.64 -25.85 -14.21
N ASP A 149 8.69 -26.74 -13.91
CA ASP A 149 7.30 -26.67 -14.35
C ASP A 149 6.47 -25.92 -13.29
N TYR A 150 6.81 -24.63 -13.10
CA TYR A 150 6.15 -23.80 -12.10
C TYR A 150 4.67 -23.67 -12.41
N ARG A 151 3.84 -23.55 -11.37
CA ARG A 151 2.39 -23.51 -11.56
C ARG A 151 1.96 -22.21 -12.23
N LEU A 152 1.08 -22.34 -13.22
CA LEU A 152 0.72 -21.28 -14.14
C LEU A 152 -0.58 -20.57 -13.73
N ALA A 153 -0.65 -19.28 -14.08
CA ALA A 153 -1.87 -18.51 -14.06
C ALA A 153 -2.82 -18.91 -15.22
N PRO A 154 -4.15 -18.77 -15.07
CA PRO A 154 -4.90 -18.18 -13.95
C PRO A 154 -5.23 -19.15 -12.80
N GLU A 155 -4.84 -20.42 -12.89
CA GLU A 155 -5.08 -21.42 -11.85
C GLU A 155 -4.27 -21.11 -10.60
N CYS A 156 -3.01 -20.73 -10.80
CA CYS A 156 -2.03 -20.37 -9.78
C CYS A 156 -1.43 -18.98 -10.11
N PRO A 157 -2.16 -17.89 -9.85
CA PRO A 157 -1.68 -16.54 -10.15
C PRO A 157 -0.52 -16.13 -9.22
N PHE A 158 0.07 -14.97 -9.49
CA PHE A 158 1.06 -14.36 -8.60
C PHE A 158 0.61 -14.38 -7.12
N PRO A 159 1.48 -14.72 -6.15
CA PRO A 159 2.93 -14.97 -6.27
C PRO A 159 3.34 -16.45 -6.49
N GLN A 160 2.42 -17.35 -6.86
CA GLN A 160 2.66 -18.80 -6.76
C GLN A 160 3.91 -19.30 -7.50
N ALA A 161 4.16 -18.85 -8.73
CA ALA A 161 5.33 -19.26 -9.50
C ALA A 161 6.67 -18.88 -8.82
N ILE A 162 6.70 -17.79 -8.06
CA ILE A 162 7.90 -17.37 -7.29
C ILE A 162 8.07 -18.26 -6.06
N HIS A 163 6.97 -18.60 -5.37
CA HIS A 163 7.02 -19.54 -4.24
C HIS A 163 7.51 -20.91 -4.68
N ASP A 164 6.99 -21.43 -5.79
CA ASP A 164 7.45 -22.67 -6.42
C ASP A 164 8.95 -22.61 -6.72
N GLY A 165 9.43 -21.49 -7.24
CA GLY A 165 10.84 -21.27 -7.52
C GLY A 165 11.74 -21.20 -6.29
N VAL A 166 11.28 -20.59 -5.19
CA VAL A 166 12.02 -20.56 -3.91
C VAL A 166 12.08 -21.95 -3.29
N ASP A 167 10.96 -22.67 -3.28
CA ASP A 167 10.90 -24.03 -2.74
C ASP A 167 11.80 -24.97 -3.55
N ALA A 168 11.79 -24.86 -4.88
CA ALA A 168 12.68 -25.61 -5.76
C ALA A 168 14.17 -25.26 -5.51
N LEU A 169 14.50 -23.97 -5.38
CA LEU A 169 15.86 -23.54 -5.07
C LEU A 169 16.36 -24.15 -3.75
N GLN A 170 15.56 -24.07 -2.68
CA GLN A 170 15.93 -24.61 -1.39
C GLN A 170 16.06 -26.14 -1.43
N TRP A 171 15.13 -26.82 -2.09
CA TRP A 171 15.17 -28.28 -2.23
C TRP A 171 16.40 -28.73 -3.03
N ILE A 172 16.71 -28.08 -4.15
CA ILE A 172 17.90 -28.36 -4.98
C ILE A 172 19.19 -28.18 -4.19
N ALA A 173 19.30 -27.10 -3.41
CA ALA A 173 20.49 -26.82 -2.61
C ALA A 173 20.71 -27.89 -1.52
N GLN A 174 19.63 -28.49 -1.01
CA GLN A 174 19.68 -29.53 0.03
C GLN A 174 19.81 -30.95 -0.52
N ASN A 175 19.36 -31.18 -1.76
CA ASN A 175 19.27 -32.51 -2.37
C ASN A 175 20.00 -32.61 -3.73
N PRO A 176 21.23 -32.10 -3.88
CA PRO A 176 21.86 -32.02 -5.19
C PRO A 176 22.08 -33.40 -5.83
N THR A 177 22.38 -34.42 -5.04
CA THR A 177 22.55 -35.81 -5.51
C THR A 177 21.27 -36.41 -6.11
N GLN A 178 20.09 -35.86 -5.80
CA GLN A 178 18.83 -36.21 -6.45
C GLN A 178 18.72 -35.68 -7.88
N LEU A 179 19.57 -34.72 -8.27
CA LEU A 179 19.69 -34.23 -9.65
C LEU A 179 20.71 -35.05 -10.43
N HIS A 180 21.92 -35.20 -9.87
CA HIS A 180 23.03 -35.93 -10.46
C HIS A 180 24.09 -36.22 -9.38
N PRO A 181 24.82 -37.36 -9.41
CA PRO A 181 25.85 -37.68 -8.41
C PRO A 181 26.94 -36.61 -8.26
N SER A 182 27.31 -35.95 -9.35
CA SER A 182 28.28 -34.85 -9.39
C SER A 182 27.68 -33.46 -9.17
N ALA A 183 26.37 -33.32 -8.90
CA ALA A 183 25.78 -32.00 -8.68
C ALA A 183 26.35 -31.37 -7.41
N SER A 184 26.87 -30.14 -7.52
CA SER A 184 27.44 -29.42 -6.38
C SER A 184 26.99 -27.95 -6.38
N PRO A 185 26.14 -27.53 -5.42
CA PRO A 185 25.84 -26.12 -5.22
C PRO A 185 27.09 -25.27 -4.92
N SER A 186 28.15 -25.89 -4.38
CA SER A 186 29.43 -25.22 -4.11
C SER A 186 30.22 -24.93 -5.39
N ALA A 187 30.10 -25.77 -6.42
CA ALA A 187 30.67 -25.50 -7.74
C ALA A 187 29.90 -24.39 -8.48
N GLY A 188 28.61 -24.23 -8.18
CA GLY A 188 27.81 -23.10 -8.61
C GLY A 188 26.31 -23.40 -8.54
N LEU A 189 25.53 -22.38 -8.19
CA LEU A 189 24.07 -22.43 -8.16
C LEU A 189 23.52 -21.18 -8.85
N ILE A 190 23.19 -21.33 -10.12
CA ILE A 190 22.73 -20.25 -11.01
C ILE A 190 21.21 -20.31 -11.10
N ILE A 191 20.56 -19.15 -11.07
CA ILE A 191 19.09 -19.03 -11.21
C ILE A 191 18.78 -18.17 -12.42
N GLY A 192 17.85 -18.58 -13.28
CA GLY A 192 17.59 -17.80 -14.47
C GLY A 192 16.42 -18.28 -15.30
N GLY A 193 16.16 -17.58 -16.39
CA GLY A 193 15.05 -17.90 -17.27
C GLY A 193 14.93 -16.91 -18.42
N THR A 194 13.86 -17.06 -19.17
CA THR A 194 13.54 -16.20 -20.32
C THR A 194 12.17 -15.57 -20.15
N SER A 195 12.02 -14.28 -20.50
CA SER A 195 10.76 -13.54 -20.45
C SER A 195 10.10 -13.60 -19.05
N ALA A 196 8.88 -14.13 -18.93
CA ALA A 196 8.23 -14.36 -17.63
C ALA A 196 9.10 -15.18 -16.65
N GLY A 197 9.85 -16.17 -17.15
CA GLY A 197 10.77 -16.97 -16.35
C GLY A 197 11.95 -16.17 -15.81
N ALA A 198 12.48 -15.21 -16.56
CA ALA A 198 13.50 -14.29 -16.06
C ALA A 198 12.95 -13.39 -14.94
N ASN A 199 11.70 -12.95 -15.06
CA ASN A 199 11.03 -12.20 -13.99
C ASN A 199 10.88 -13.05 -12.71
N ILE A 200 10.45 -14.31 -12.85
CA ILE A 200 10.34 -15.26 -11.73
C ILE A 200 11.72 -15.48 -11.09
N ALA A 201 12.74 -15.80 -11.88
CA ALA A 201 14.11 -16.00 -11.42
C ALA A 201 14.64 -14.79 -10.63
N ASN A 202 14.33 -13.57 -11.08
CA ASN A 202 14.65 -12.35 -10.37
C ASN A 202 13.97 -12.29 -9.00
N GLY A 203 12.65 -12.52 -8.95
CA GLY A 203 11.89 -12.57 -7.69
C GLY A 203 12.41 -13.62 -6.71
N VAL A 204 12.73 -14.83 -7.20
CA VAL A 204 13.27 -15.94 -6.39
C VAL A 204 14.59 -15.54 -5.72
N VAL A 205 15.51 -14.90 -6.45
CA VAL A 205 16.81 -14.47 -5.89
C VAL A 205 16.63 -13.40 -4.82
N TYR A 206 15.76 -12.40 -5.06
CA TYR A 206 15.45 -11.38 -4.05
C TYR A 206 14.84 -11.98 -2.79
N LEU A 207 13.84 -12.85 -2.94
CA LEU A 207 13.17 -13.48 -1.81
C LEU A 207 14.11 -14.44 -1.04
N ASN A 208 14.93 -15.23 -1.75
CA ASN A 208 15.93 -16.10 -1.12
C ASN A 208 16.94 -15.32 -0.27
N ARG A 209 17.36 -14.12 -0.73
CA ARG A 209 18.23 -13.22 0.04
C ARG A 209 17.51 -12.71 1.29
N ASP A 210 16.30 -12.21 1.14
CA ASP A 210 15.55 -11.55 2.23
C ASP A 210 15.11 -12.53 3.32
N LEU A 211 14.88 -13.80 2.95
CA LEU A 211 14.64 -14.89 3.89
C LEU A 211 15.91 -15.36 4.65
N GLY A 212 17.10 -14.84 4.31
CA GLY A 212 18.36 -15.29 4.92
C GLY A 212 18.69 -16.76 4.65
N SER A 213 18.25 -17.29 3.50
CA SER A 213 18.42 -18.70 3.12
C SER A 213 19.89 -19.12 3.04
N SER A 214 20.19 -20.37 3.41
CA SER A 214 21.51 -20.96 3.26
C SER A 214 21.85 -21.35 1.82
N ALA A 215 20.87 -21.37 0.91
CA ALA A 215 21.07 -21.63 -0.51
C ALA A 215 21.79 -20.44 -1.17
N LYS A 216 23.10 -20.55 -1.36
CA LYS A 216 23.94 -19.49 -1.92
C LYS A 216 23.82 -19.48 -3.44
N VAL A 217 23.06 -18.53 -3.97
CA VAL A 217 23.02 -18.25 -5.41
C VAL A 217 24.35 -17.62 -5.83
N THR A 218 25.03 -18.22 -6.81
CA THR A 218 26.34 -17.78 -7.31
C THR A 218 26.26 -16.97 -8.60
N GLY A 219 25.13 -17.01 -9.31
CA GLY A 219 24.94 -16.28 -10.56
C GLY A 219 23.48 -16.17 -10.96
N GLN A 220 23.19 -15.27 -11.90
CA GLN A 220 21.85 -15.05 -12.42
C GLN A 220 21.87 -14.85 -13.94
N PHE A 221 20.91 -15.47 -14.63
CA PHE A 221 20.70 -15.31 -16.08
C PHE A 221 19.29 -14.79 -16.36
N LEU A 222 19.17 -13.54 -16.83
CA LEU A 222 17.89 -12.89 -17.06
C LEU A 222 17.68 -12.59 -18.56
N GLY A 223 17.18 -13.58 -19.30
CA GLY A 223 16.89 -13.43 -20.73
C GLY A 223 15.62 -12.62 -20.97
N VAL A 224 15.73 -11.40 -21.52
CA VAL A 224 14.59 -10.54 -21.92
C VAL A 224 13.48 -10.42 -20.85
N GLY A 225 13.86 -10.34 -19.58
CA GLY A 225 12.91 -10.30 -18.47
C GLY A 225 12.20 -8.95 -18.33
N PRO A 226 10.87 -8.93 -18.12
CA PRO A 226 10.16 -7.70 -17.76
C PRO A 226 10.42 -7.39 -16.27
N LEU A 227 11.53 -6.72 -15.94
CA LEU A 227 11.99 -6.55 -14.56
C LEU A 227 11.52 -5.26 -13.87
N LEU A 228 11.50 -4.15 -14.63
CA LEU A 228 11.31 -2.82 -14.07
C LEU A 228 10.24 -2.08 -14.87
N PRO A 229 9.07 -1.74 -14.30
CA PRO A 229 8.05 -0.96 -15.00
C PRO A 229 8.41 0.55 -15.04
N PRO A 230 7.92 1.32 -16.04
CA PRO A 230 8.32 2.72 -16.26
C PRO A 230 8.27 3.64 -15.02
N PRO A 231 7.25 3.56 -14.13
CA PRO A 231 7.18 4.43 -12.95
C PRO A 231 8.31 4.21 -11.92
N PHE A 232 8.99 3.06 -11.96
CA PHE A 232 10.02 2.67 -11.00
C PHE A 232 11.44 2.82 -11.58
N VAL A 233 11.57 3.29 -12.82
CA VAL A 233 12.86 3.57 -13.43
C VAL A 233 13.53 4.74 -12.69
N PRO A 234 14.72 4.54 -12.09
CA PRO A 234 15.44 5.62 -11.42
C PRO A 234 15.72 6.78 -12.39
N GLU A 235 15.67 8.02 -11.89
CA GLU A 235 15.82 9.22 -12.72
C GLU A 235 17.02 9.17 -13.66
N LYS A 236 18.17 8.73 -13.15
CA LYS A 236 19.43 8.60 -13.90
C LYS A 236 19.40 7.63 -15.09
N TYR A 237 18.40 6.75 -15.17
CA TYR A 237 18.27 5.74 -16.24
C TYR A 237 17.05 5.99 -17.13
N LYS A 238 16.28 7.07 -16.89
CA LYS A 238 15.08 7.35 -17.69
C LYS A 238 15.43 7.58 -19.16
N ASP A 239 16.53 8.27 -19.44
CA ASP A 239 16.98 8.56 -20.81
C ASP A 239 17.43 7.30 -21.57
N ASP A 240 17.83 6.24 -20.85
CA ASP A 240 18.19 4.94 -21.43
C ASP A 240 16.98 3.99 -21.56
N TYR A 241 15.88 4.27 -20.86
CA TYR A 241 14.68 3.42 -20.81
C TYR A 241 13.68 3.77 -21.92
N VAL A 242 14.14 3.68 -23.18
CA VAL A 242 13.39 4.15 -24.37
C VAL A 242 12.72 3.04 -25.18
N SER A 243 13.03 1.77 -24.89
CA SER A 243 12.59 0.63 -25.70
C SER A 243 11.06 0.50 -25.76
N HIS A 244 10.35 0.78 -24.67
CA HIS A 244 8.89 0.77 -24.63
C HIS A 244 8.27 1.80 -25.58
N GLU A 245 8.84 3.02 -25.66
CA GLU A 245 8.33 4.07 -26.55
C GLU A 245 8.75 3.84 -28.01
N GLN A 246 9.99 3.42 -28.25
CA GLN A 246 10.50 3.12 -29.59
C GLN A 246 9.74 1.97 -30.25
N ASN A 247 9.30 0.98 -29.47
CA ASN A 247 8.69 -0.25 -29.98
C ASN A 247 7.17 -0.37 -29.72
N LYS A 248 6.50 0.72 -29.30
CA LYS A 248 5.07 0.69 -28.96
C LYS A 248 4.13 0.23 -30.08
N HIS A 249 4.55 0.41 -31.34
CA HIS A 249 3.75 0.04 -32.53
C HIS A 249 4.14 -1.31 -33.14
N VAL A 250 5.19 -1.94 -32.61
CA VAL A 250 5.70 -3.25 -33.06
C VAL A 250 5.71 -4.26 -31.91
N THR A 251 4.94 -4.00 -30.84
CA THR A 251 4.96 -4.83 -29.63
C THR A 251 4.44 -6.23 -29.94
N ILE A 252 5.29 -7.23 -29.69
CA ILE A 252 4.95 -8.65 -29.73
C ILE A 252 5.17 -9.17 -28.31
N PRO A 253 4.12 -9.63 -27.60
CA PRO A 253 2.72 -9.76 -28.04
C PRO A 253 1.97 -8.42 -28.14
N PRO A 254 0.87 -8.35 -28.93
CA PRO A 254 -0.02 -7.18 -28.95
C PRO A 254 -0.52 -6.81 -27.54
N GLU A 255 -0.86 -5.54 -27.33
CA GLU A 255 -1.27 -5.02 -26.03
C GLU A 255 -2.44 -5.81 -25.41
N GLU A 256 -3.41 -6.24 -26.21
CA GLU A 256 -4.55 -7.02 -25.74
C GLU A 256 -4.14 -8.36 -25.11
N LEU A 257 -3.19 -9.08 -25.73
CA LEU A 257 -2.66 -10.33 -25.20
C LEU A 257 -1.79 -10.11 -23.97
N ALA A 258 -0.97 -9.05 -23.97
CA ALA A 258 -0.22 -8.67 -22.78
C ALA A 258 -1.16 -8.38 -21.60
N ARG A 259 -2.24 -7.63 -21.82
CA ARG A 259 -3.28 -7.38 -20.82
C ARG A 259 -3.95 -8.68 -20.35
N ALA A 260 -4.27 -9.61 -21.26
CA ALA A 260 -4.85 -10.90 -20.89
C ALA A 260 -3.94 -11.71 -19.95
N PHE A 261 -2.63 -11.77 -20.23
CA PHE A 261 -1.66 -12.41 -19.33
C PHE A 261 -1.54 -11.72 -17.98
N VAL A 262 -1.49 -10.37 -17.97
CA VAL A 262 -1.44 -9.60 -16.72
C VAL A 262 -2.69 -9.81 -15.89
N VAL A 263 -3.88 -9.85 -16.52
CA VAL A 263 -5.16 -10.10 -15.83
C VAL A 263 -5.23 -11.52 -15.29
N ALA A 264 -4.79 -12.51 -16.06
CA ALA A 264 -4.77 -13.90 -15.63
C ALA A 264 -3.78 -14.15 -14.48
N ASN A 265 -2.59 -13.54 -14.56
CA ASN A 265 -1.56 -13.62 -13.51
C ASN A 265 -1.82 -12.68 -12.34
N ARG A 266 -2.79 -11.77 -12.46
CA ARG A 266 -3.22 -10.95 -11.34
C ARG A 266 -3.72 -11.88 -10.26
N ARG A 267 -3.18 -11.72 -9.07
CA ARG A 267 -3.69 -12.36 -7.87
C ARG A 267 -5.20 -12.14 -7.83
N LYS A 268 -5.99 -13.22 -7.96
CA LYS A 268 -7.44 -13.12 -7.71
C LYS A 268 -7.57 -12.57 -6.30
N ALA A 269 -8.37 -11.52 -6.14
CA ALA A 269 -8.86 -11.16 -4.81
C ALA A 269 -9.71 -12.35 -4.36
N ARG A 270 -9.06 -13.37 -3.79
CA ARG A 270 -9.73 -14.39 -3.01
C ARG A 270 -9.95 -13.80 -1.64
N ASP A 271 -11.17 -13.99 -1.16
CA ASP A 271 -11.59 -13.76 0.21
C ASP A 271 -10.44 -14.06 1.17
N SER A 272 -10.07 -13.04 1.96
CA SER A 272 -9.34 -13.12 3.22
C SER A 272 -8.17 -14.12 3.30
N GLY A 273 -6.93 -13.62 3.38
CA GLY A 273 -5.92 -14.31 4.21
C GLY A 273 -4.54 -14.60 3.64
N ASP A 274 -4.04 -13.91 2.61
CA ASP A 274 -2.61 -14.03 2.27
C ASP A 274 -1.96 -12.65 2.13
N VAL A 275 -1.10 -12.32 3.10
CA VAL A 275 -0.28 -11.12 3.17
C VAL A 275 0.94 -11.35 2.29
N GLU A 276 0.83 -10.93 1.03
CA GLU A 276 1.96 -10.45 0.21
C GLU A 276 1.42 -10.05 -1.18
N ALA A 277 1.47 -8.75 -1.45
CA ALA A 277 1.03 -8.04 -2.67
C ALA A 277 -0.49 -8.00 -2.96
N ARG A 278 -1.18 -7.00 -2.38
CA ARG A 278 -2.36 -6.40 -3.01
C ARG A 278 -1.90 -5.57 -4.22
N PRO A 279 -2.40 -5.80 -5.45
CA PRO A 279 -2.21 -4.87 -6.56
C PRO A 279 -3.20 -3.71 -6.39
N SER A 280 -2.71 -2.55 -5.93
CA SER A 280 -3.43 -1.28 -5.96
C SER A 280 -3.73 -0.90 -7.42
N SER A 281 -4.96 -1.11 -7.87
CA SER A 281 -5.44 -0.54 -9.14
C SER A 281 -5.90 0.91 -8.98
N GLU A 282 -5.08 1.73 -8.33
CA GLU A 282 -5.14 3.19 -8.40
C GLU A 282 -3.72 3.73 -8.48
N PRO A 283 -3.47 4.82 -9.24
CA PRO A 283 -2.15 5.43 -9.33
C PRO A 283 -1.83 6.13 -8.00
N SER A 284 -1.40 5.38 -7.00
CA SER A 284 -0.80 5.95 -5.79
C SER A 284 0.68 6.23 -6.07
N GLY A 285 1.08 7.49 -5.86
CA GLY A 285 2.47 7.95 -5.97
C GLY A 285 3.45 7.21 -5.05
N PRO A 286 4.70 7.70 -4.93
CA PRO A 286 5.79 6.97 -4.28
C PRO A 286 5.38 6.47 -2.88
N HIS A 287 5.38 5.15 -2.70
CA HIS A 287 5.18 4.52 -1.40
C HIS A 287 6.33 4.94 -0.47
N TYR A 288 6.10 5.96 0.36
CA TYR A 288 6.77 6.05 1.64
C TYR A 288 6.26 4.87 2.47
N GLN A 289 7.11 3.86 2.73
CA GLN A 289 6.92 2.98 3.88
C GLN A 289 6.96 3.87 5.13
N SER A 290 5.80 4.38 5.53
CA SER A 290 5.65 5.08 6.80
C SER A 290 5.86 4.03 7.88
N TYR A 291 6.90 4.19 8.70
CA TYR A 291 7.19 3.39 9.91
C TYR A 291 6.09 3.51 10.99
N SER A 292 4.85 3.82 10.62
CA SER A 292 3.76 4.10 11.52
C SER A 292 2.89 2.87 11.73
N GLN A 293 2.60 2.57 12.99
CA GLN A 293 1.69 1.50 13.39
C GLN A 293 0.32 1.65 12.69
N PRO A 294 -0.24 0.55 12.16
CA PRO A 294 -1.62 0.50 11.67
C PRO A 294 -2.62 1.04 12.70
N PHE A 295 -3.64 1.77 12.22
CA PHE A 295 -4.68 2.36 13.07
C PHE A 295 -5.96 2.61 12.24
N ALA A 296 -7.07 1.97 12.63
CA ALA A 296 -8.35 2.04 11.91
C ALA A 296 -9.03 3.42 12.00
N GLY A 297 -8.81 4.16 13.09
CA GLY A 297 -9.39 5.49 13.33
C GLY A 297 -8.71 6.66 12.63
N ARG A 298 -7.82 6.44 11.65
CA ARG A 298 -7.06 7.52 10.99
C ARG A 298 -7.93 8.43 10.13
N LEU A 299 -8.01 9.73 10.45
CA LEU A 299 -8.68 10.69 9.58
C LEU A 299 -7.86 10.95 8.32
N GLY A 300 -8.55 10.95 7.18
CA GLY A 300 -7.95 11.25 5.87
C GLY A 300 -8.00 10.09 4.87
N ALA A 301 -8.96 9.16 5.00
CA ALA A 301 -9.19 8.07 4.05
C ALA A 301 -7.97 7.15 3.80
N ASN A 302 -6.98 7.15 4.71
CA ASN A 302 -5.80 6.29 4.68
C ASN A 302 -6.09 4.91 5.30
N GLN A 303 -7.19 4.27 4.88
CA GLN A 303 -7.55 2.90 5.28
C GLN A 303 -6.56 1.84 4.73
N ALA A 304 -5.56 2.27 3.94
CA ALA A 304 -4.42 1.45 3.52
C ALA A 304 -3.56 0.92 4.68
N TYR A 305 -3.76 1.41 5.91
CA TYR A 305 -3.03 1.00 7.12
C TYR A 305 -3.95 0.31 8.14
N VAL A 306 -4.89 -0.48 7.65
CA VAL A 306 -5.80 -1.30 8.48
C VAL A 306 -5.51 -2.77 8.22
N VAL A 307 -5.49 -3.55 9.29
CA VAL A 307 -5.21 -4.98 9.25
C VAL A 307 -6.52 -5.76 9.28
N GLU A 308 -6.68 -6.68 8.34
CA GLU A 308 -7.75 -7.67 8.30
C GLU A 308 -7.14 -8.95 8.88
N GLY A 309 -7.42 -9.28 10.15
CA GLY A 309 -6.85 -10.46 10.82
C GLY A 309 -7.06 -11.77 10.05
N GLY A 310 -6.29 -12.81 10.38
CA GLY A 310 -6.33 -14.09 9.65
C GLY A 310 -4.97 -14.69 9.26
N THR A 311 -3.87 -13.99 9.56
CA THR A 311 -2.50 -14.54 9.49
C THR A 311 -1.85 -14.50 10.87
N SER A 312 -0.83 -15.34 11.11
CA SER A 312 -0.14 -15.40 12.41
C SER A 312 0.59 -14.09 12.77
N GLU A 313 1.05 -13.32 11.77
CA GLU A 313 1.69 -12.02 11.99
C GLU A 313 0.66 -10.93 12.32
N ASP A 314 -0.47 -10.93 11.61
CA ASP A 314 -1.57 -10.00 11.88
C ASP A 314 -2.17 -10.25 13.26
N ASP A 315 -2.35 -11.51 13.66
CA ASP A 315 -2.86 -11.87 14.98
C ASP A 315 -1.89 -11.45 16.09
N HIS A 316 -0.57 -11.56 15.85
CA HIS A 316 0.45 -11.05 16.76
C HIS A 316 0.42 -9.51 16.86
N LEU A 317 0.24 -8.81 15.74
CA LEU A 317 0.07 -7.35 15.74
C LEU A 317 -1.21 -6.94 16.47
N LEU A 318 -2.35 -7.56 16.15
CA LEU A 318 -3.66 -7.27 16.74
C LEU A 318 -3.69 -7.54 18.24
N HIS A 319 -2.90 -8.50 18.71
CA HIS A 319 -2.69 -8.74 20.13
C HIS A 319 -2.03 -7.55 20.86
N HIS A 320 -1.20 -6.76 20.17
CA HIS A 320 -0.49 -5.59 20.72
C HIS A 320 -1.10 -4.24 20.32
N ALA A 321 -1.88 -4.21 19.24
CA ALA A 321 -2.54 -3.05 18.67
C ALA A 321 -3.93 -3.47 18.13
N PRO A 322 -4.92 -3.70 19.01
CA PRO A 322 -6.23 -4.17 18.60
C PRO A 322 -6.94 -3.18 17.69
N ASP A 323 -6.65 -1.88 17.82
CA ASP A 323 -7.21 -0.82 16.99
C ASP A 323 -6.53 -0.65 15.63
N ALA A 324 -5.67 -1.60 15.23
CA ALA A 324 -5.23 -1.76 13.85
C ALA A 324 -6.36 -2.27 12.93
N THR A 325 -7.46 -2.78 13.49
CA THR A 325 -8.64 -3.27 12.74
C THR A 325 -9.94 -2.63 13.22
N PRO A 326 -10.93 -2.39 12.34
CA PRO A 326 -12.28 -1.97 12.75
C PRO A 326 -13.11 -3.13 13.34
N HIS A 327 -12.63 -4.37 13.24
CA HIS A 327 -13.37 -5.57 13.64
C HIS A 327 -13.20 -5.97 15.12
N MET A 328 -12.81 -5.03 15.98
CA MET A 328 -12.61 -5.29 17.40
C MET A 328 -13.89 -5.74 18.11
N SER A 329 -13.77 -6.79 18.92
CA SER A 329 -14.77 -7.12 19.94
C SER A 329 -14.78 -6.05 21.05
N PHE A 330 -15.86 -6.02 21.83
CA PHE A 330 -15.96 -5.11 22.98
C PHE A 330 -14.83 -5.33 24.01
N TRP A 331 -14.35 -6.57 24.17
CA TRP A 331 -13.30 -6.88 25.14
C TRP A 331 -11.91 -6.48 24.64
N GLU A 332 -11.64 -6.64 23.34
CA GLU A 332 -10.40 -6.17 22.71
C GLU A 332 -10.32 -4.64 22.70
N LEU A 333 -11.47 -3.97 22.52
CA LEU A 333 -11.57 -2.51 22.62
C LEU A 333 -11.12 -2.01 24.01
N MET A 334 -11.45 -2.76 25.06
CA MET A 334 -11.15 -2.43 26.47
C MET A 334 -9.81 -2.96 26.96
N ASP A 335 -9.05 -3.65 26.11
CA ASP A 335 -7.77 -4.22 26.46
C ASP A 335 -6.72 -3.15 26.75
N MET A 336 -6.05 -3.26 27.89
CA MET A 336 -5.06 -2.31 28.38
C MET A 336 -3.63 -2.66 28.00
N ARG A 337 -3.35 -3.84 27.44
CA ARG A 337 -1.99 -4.25 27.01
C ARG A 337 -1.30 -3.23 26.07
N PRO A 338 -2.00 -2.61 25.09
CA PRO A 338 -1.40 -1.62 24.20
C PRO A 338 -0.80 -0.40 24.89
N ILE A 339 -1.16 -0.10 26.15
CA ILE A 339 -0.60 1.05 26.88
C ILE A 339 0.92 0.94 27.08
N LYS A 340 1.49 -0.27 27.00
CA LYS A 340 2.93 -0.51 27.10
C LYS A 340 3.67 -0.28 25.76
N ASN A 341 2.93 -0.11 24.67
CA ASN A 341 3.51 0.09 23.34
C ASN A 341 4.06 1.52 23.22
N LEU A 342 5.37 1.64 22.99
CA LEU A 342 6.05 2.93 22.85
C LEU A 342 5.53 3.75 21.66
N ASP A 343 5.13 3.10 20.57
CA ASP A 343 4.64 3.80 19.38
C ASP A 343 3.29 4.47 19.63
N LEU A 344 2.46 3.90 20.51
CA LEU A 344 1.22 4.55 20.96
C LEU A 344 1.52 5.85 21.73
N TRP A 345 2.54 5.85 22.59
CA TRP A 345 2.99 7.05 23.28
C TRP A 345 3.56 8.10 22.33
N LYS A 346 4.33 7.70 21.32
CA LYS A 346 4.80 8.62 20.27
C LYS A 346 3.61 9.24 19.53
N ALA A 347 2.62 8.45 19.15
CA ALA A 347 1.42 8.93 18.49
C ALA A 347 0.63 9.91 19.37
N ALA A 348 0.48 9.61 20.67
CA ALA A 348 -0.16 10.50 21.62
C ALA A 348 0.60 11.81 21.82
N LEU A 349 1.94 11.78 21.87
CA LEU A 349 2.76 12.99 21.93
C LEU A 349 2.54 13.87 20.69
N ILE A 350 2.48 13.25 19.51
CA ILE A 350 2.20 13.94 18.25
C ILE A 350 0.79 14.53 18.22
N GLU A 351 -0.22 13.83 18.75
CA GLU A 351 -1.56 14.39 18.97
C GLU A 351 -1.51 15.63 19.87
N GLY A 352 -0.76 15.58 20.97
CA GLY A 352 -0.60 16.72 21.88
C GLY A 352 0.07 17.93 21.22
N ILE A 353 1.16 17.70 20.47
CA ILE A 353 1.87 18.77 19.73
C ILE A 353 0.99 19.35 18.63
N GLY A 354 0.35 18.51 17.83
CA GLY A 354 -0.55 18.97 16.78
C GLY A 354 -1.76 19.72 17.34
N THR A 355 -2.34 19.25 18.45
CA THR A 355 -3.42 19.97 19.15
C THR A 355 -2.93 21.30 19.69
N LEU A 356 -1.73 21.39 20.27
CA LEU A 356 -1.16 22.65 20.73
C LEU A 356 -1.08 23.67 19.60
N LEU A 357 -0.49 23.29 18.46
CA LEU A 357 -0.30 24.20 17.34
C LEU A 357 -1.63 24.61 16.71
N PHE A 358 -2.54 23.65 16.51
CA PHE A 358 -3.87 23.88 15.95
C PHE A 358 -4.75 24.74 16.86
N VAL A 359 -4.79 24.45 18.17
CA VAL A 359 -5.55 25.24 19.13
C VAL A 359 -4.98 26.64 19.26
N TYR A 360 -3.65 26.81 19.29
CA TYR A 360 -3.02 28.13 19.35
C TYR A 360 -3.47 29.00 18.18
N ILE A 361 -3.34 28.52 16.94
CA ILE A 361 -3.65 29.33 15.75
C ILE A 361 -5.15 29.59 15.61
N THR A 362 -6.01 28.60 15.91
CA THR A 362 -7.47 28.75 15.79
C THR A 362 -8.07 29.62 16.90
N ILE A 363 -7.45 29.67 18.08
CA ILE A 363 -7.77 30.67 19.10
C ILE A 363 -7.30 32.04 18.63
N TRP A 364 -6.04 32.16 18.20
CA TRP A 364 -5.42 33.44 17.83
C TRP A 364 -6.22 34.19 16.76
N VAL A 365 -6.66 33.49 15.71
CA VAL A 365 -7.44 34.10 14.62
C VAL A 365 -8.85 34.50 15.06
N ASN A 366 -9.40 33.88 16.12
CA ASN A 366 -10.77 34.12 16.60
C ASN A 366 -10.81 34.90 17.92
N ILE A 367 -9.69 35.48 18.34
CA ILE A 367 -9.61 36.27 19.56
C ILE A 367 -10.33 37.61 19.36
N SER A 368 -11.10 38.02 20.36
CA SER A 368 -11.76 39.33 20.36
C SER A 368 -11.92 39.84 21.80
N PRO A 369 -12.06 41.16 22.01
CA PRO A 369 -12.38 41.71 23.32
C PRO A 369 -13.67 41.09 23.86
N ASP A 370 -13.74 40.89 25.18
CA ASP A 370 -14.91 40.33 25.86
C ASP A 370 -16.05 41.36 25.98
N ILE A 371 -16.60 41.74 24.83
CA ILE A 371 -17.70 42.69 24.69
C ILE A 371 -18.74 42.07 23.76
N ALA A 372 -20.01 42.17 24.13
CA ALA A 372 -21.10 41.70 23.29
C ALA A 372 -21.18 42.51 21.98
N PRO A 373 -21.26 41.86 20.81
CA PRO A 373 -21.42 42.57 19.54
C PRO A 373 -22.79 43.25 19.45
N ALA A 374 -22.90 44.26 18.58
CA ALA A 374 -24.16 44.93 18.32
C ALA A 374 -25.26 43.93 17.92
N ALA A 375 -26.48 44.15 18.42
CA ALA A 375 -27.61 43.29 18.11
C ALA A 375 -27.97 43.37 16.60
N PRO A 376 -28.35 42.25 15.97
CA PRO A 376 -28.77 42.24 14.57
C PRO A 376 -30.04 43.08 14.36
N THR A 377 -30.15 43.78 13.24
CA THR A 377 -31.38 44.47 12.83
C THR A 377 -32.33 43.51 12.11
N GLN A 378 -33.62 43.82 12.09
CA GLN A 378 -34.66 42.93 11.52
C GLN A 378 -34.57 42.73 10.00
N ARG A 379 -33.73 43.50 9.29
CA ARG A 379 -33.79 43.59 7.82
C ARG A 379 -33.22 42.37 7.08
N PHE A 380 -32.21 41.70 7.64
CA PHE A 380 -31.57 40.53 7.01
C PHE A 380 -31.46 39.29 7.93
N GLY A 381 -32.16 39.29 9.08
CA GLY A 381 -32.16 38.17 10.02
C GLY A 381 -30.75 37.84 10.52
N SER A 382 -30.36 36.57 10.49
CA SER A 382 -29.04 36.10 10.99
C SER A 382 -27.83 36.64 10.22
N PHE A 383 -28.01 37.12 8.99
CA PHE A 383 -26.94 37.72 8.18
C PHE A 383 -26.60 39.15 8.59
N ASP A 384 -27.47 39.80 9.38
CA ASP A 384 -27.22 41.13 9.93
C ASP A 384 -26.47 41.10 11.28
N ASN A 385 -25.93 39.94 11.65
CA ASN A 385 -25.17 39.78 12.87
C ASN A 385 -23.82 40.51 12.72
N ALA A 386 -23.58 41.54 13.53
CA ALA A 386 -22.32 42.31 13.53
C ALA A 386 -21.07 41.45 13.76
N ALA A 387 -21.24 40.23 14.29
CA ALA A 387 -20.16 39.28 14.43
C ALA A 387 -19.75 38.60 13.10
N PHE A 388 -20.55 38.62 12.03
CA PHE A 388 -20.45 37.76 10.83
C PHE A 388 -19.05 37.59 10.23
N LEU A 389 -18.25 38.66 10.20
CA LEU A 389 -16.89 38.61 9.62
C LEU A 389 -15.96 37.67 10.39
N GLY A 390 -16.08 37.61 11.73
CA GLY A 390 -15.27 36.73 12.58
C GLY A 390 -15.52 35.24 12.28
N PRO A 391 -16.76 34.74 12.36
CA PRO A 391 -17.19 33.42 11.90
C PRO A 391 -16.77 33.07 10.48
N LEU A 392 -16.86 33.99 9.52
CA LEU A 392 -16.43 33.74 8.15
C LEU A 392 -14.93 33.43 8.08
N ILE A 393 -14.11 34.30 8.68
CA ILE A 393 -12.67 34.12 8.75
C ILE A 393 -12.34 32.84 9.54
N GLY A 394 -13.00 32.62 10.67
CA GLY A 394 -12.81 31.44 11.53
C GLY A 394 -13.15 30.13 10.81
N GLY A 395 -14.26 30.08 10.07
CA GLY A 395 -14.66 28.91 9.28
C GLY A 395 -13.70 28.61 8.14
N MET A 396 -13.29 29.62 7.36
CA MET A 396 -12.28 29.46 6.30
C MET A 396 -10.93 29.01 6.86
N THR A 397 -10.53 29.59 7.99
CA THR A 397 -9.28 29.26 8.68
C THR A 397 -9.29 27.83 9.20
N ASN A 398 -10.39 27.41 9.84
CA ASN A 398 -10.55 26.05 10.32
C ASN A 398 -10.49 25.04 9.18
N LEU A 399 -11.13 25.31 8.04
CA LEU A 399 -11.07 24.47 6.84
C LEU A 399 -9.62 24.25 6.40
N ILE A 400 -8.87 25.33 6.21
CA ILE A 400 -7.50 25.29 5.70
C ILE A 400 -6.59 24.58 6.70
N PHE A 401 -6.58 25.00 7.96
CA PHE A 401 -5.66 24.43 8.93
C PHE A 401 -5.97 22.98 9.23
N ILE A 402 -7.22 22.58 9.46
CA ILE A 402 -7.49 21.18 9.77
C ILE A 402 -7.14 20.26 8.59
N THR A 403 -7.34 20.72 7.34
CA THR A 403 -6.90 19.99 6.14
C THR A 403 -5.38 19.78 6.15
N LEU A 404 -4.61 20.84 6.38
CA LEU A 404 -3.16 20.78 6.41
C LEU A 404 -2.65 19.91 7.56
N PHE A 405 -3.22 20.08 8.76
CA PHE A 405 -2.84 19.31 9.93
C PHE A 405 -3.15 17.82 9.76
N ILE A 406 -4.33 17.46 9.25
CA ILE A 406 -4.64 16.05 8.96
C ILE A 406 -3.67 15.49 7.92
N THR A 407 -3.35 16.25 6.87
CA THR A 407 -2.40 15.82 5.85
C THR A 407 -0.98 15.63 6.41
N SER A 408 -0.52 16.54 7.27
CA SER A 408 0.84 16.51 7.81
C SER A 408 1.06 15.45 8.89
N PHE A 409 0.04 15.20 9.73
CA PHE A 409 0.19 14.37 10.92
C PHE A 409 -0.60 13.05 10.86
N GLY A 410 -1.54 12.91 9.91
CA GLY A 410 -2.42 11.75 9.81
C GLY A 410 -1.68 10.44 9.61
N ALA A 411 -0.55 10.48 8.87
CA ALA A 411 0.33 9.32 8.68
C ALA A 411 1.01 8.83 9.96
N ILE A 412 1.03 9.61 11.05
CA ILE A 412 1.67 9.22 12.30
C ILE A 412 0.60 8.84 13.32
N SER A 413 -0.23 9.80 13.75
CA SER A 413 -1.23 9.61 14.82
C SER A 413 -2.65 9.33 14.33
N GLY A 414 -2.95 9.57 13.06
CA GLY A 414 -4.32 9.65 12.57
C GLY A 414 -4.98 11.02 12.74
N ALA A 415 -4.24 12.00 13.27
CA ALA A 415 -4.59 13.42 13.31
C ALA A 415 -6.00 13.73 13.82
N HIS A 416 -6.35 13.23 15.01
CA HIS A 416 -7.65 13.54 15.61
C HIS A 416 -7.71 14.99 16.08
N PHE A 417 -6.68 15.44 16.81
CA PHE A 417 -6.52 16.77 17.40
C PHE A 417 -7.71 17.30 18.21
N ASN A 418 -8.58 16.37 18.60
CA ASN A 418 -9.91 16.69 19.06
C ASN A 418 -10.46 15.53 19.90
N PRO A 419 -10.76 15.77 21.19
CA PRO A 419 -11.43 14.78 22.02
C PRO A 419 -12.77 14.31 21.43
N LEU A 420 -13.56 15.17 20.79
CA LEU A 420 -14.83 14.78 20.13
C LEU A 420 -14.61 13.65 19.10
N ILE A 421 -13.58 13.78 18.27
CA ILE A 421 -13.24 12.78 17.25
C ILE A 421 -12.67 11.50 17.87
N THR A 422 -11.84 11.64 18.90
CA THR A 422 -11.25 10.49 19.60
C THR A 422 -12.29 9.68 20.38
N PHE A 423 -13.23 10.35 21.05
CA PHE A 423 -14.36 9.67 21.69
C PHE A 423 -15.29 9.03 20.65
N ALA A 424 -15.58 9.72 19.54
CA ALA A 424 -16.42 9.15 18.50
C ALA A 424 -15.80 7.91 17.85
N THR A 425 -14.49 7.89 17.61
CA THR A 425 -13.78 6.74 17.05
C THR A 425 -13.77 5.57 18.04
N PHE A 426 -13.65 5.84 19.34
CA PHE A 426 -13.83 4.80 20.37
C PHE A 426 -15.24 4.22 20.36
N CYS A 427 -16.28 5.08 20.38
CA CYS A 427 -17.67 4.64 20.32
C CYS A 427 -18.00 3.88 19.04
N ALA A 428 -17.32 4.20 17.93
CA ALA A 428 -17.45 3.51 16.65
C ALA A 428 -16.53 2.27 16.50
N ARG A 429 -15.81 1.86 17.55
CA ARG A 429 -14.86 0.71 17.54
C ARG A 429 -13.70 0.85 16.55
N LEU A 430 -13.22 2.07 16.36
CA LEU A 430 -12.06 2.39 15.54
C LEU A 430 -10.84 2.81 16.37
N CYS A 431 -10.99 2.94 17.70
CA CYS A 431 -9.95 3.39 18.62
C CYS A 431 -10.04 2.60 19.93
N SER A 432 -8.93 2.04 20.42
CA SER A 432 -8.88 1.28 21.67
C SER A 432 -8.96 2.20 22.90
N LEU A 433 -9.34 1.63 24.05
CA LEU A 433 -9.39 2.38 25.31
C LEU A 433 -8.03 3.01 25.71
N PRO A 434 -6.88 2.31 25.60
CA PRO A 434 -5.58 2.94 25.88
C PRO A 434 -5.29 4.14 24.98
N ARG A 435 -5.60 4.04 23.67
CA ARG A 435 -5.41 5.14 22.74
C ARG A 435 -6.32 6.30 23.08
N LEU A 436 -7.60 6.05 23.38
CA LEU A 436 -8.54 7.07 23.83
C LEU A 436 -7.98 7.86 25.02
N ILE A 437 -7.55 7.15 26.08
CA ILE A 437 -7.02 7.78 27.29
C ILE A 437 -5.81 8.66 26.97
N LEU A 438 -4.85 8.12 26.22
CA LEU A 438 -3.61 8.83 25.91
C LEU A 438 -3.83 10.02 24.96
N TYR A 439 -4.64 9.85 23.92
CA TYR A 439 -4.94 10.91 22.96
C TYR A 439 -5.70 12.04 23.63
N VAL A 440 -6.77 11.75 24.39
CA VAL A 440 -7.56 12.79 25.07
C VAL A 440 -6.71 13.51 26.11
N ALA A 441 -5.88 12.81 26.89
CA ALA A 441 -4.98 13.44 27.84
C ALA A 441 -3.96 14.36 27.14
N ALA A 442 -3.35 13.90 26.05
CA ALA A 442 -2.39 14.69 25.28
C ALA A 442 -3.04 15.90 24.60
N GLN A 443 -4.24 15.74 24.03
CA GLN A 443 -5.01 16.81 23.39
C GLN A 443 -5.42 17.88 24.42
N ILE A 444 -5.91 17.49 25.60
CA ILE A 444 -6.22 18.43 26.69
C ILE A 444 -4.96 19.17 27.13
N GLY A 445 -3.85 18.46 27.34
CA GLY A 445 -2.58 19.07 27.74
C GLY A 445 -2.04 20.06 26.69
N GLY A 446 -2.07 19.66 25.41
CA GLY A 446 -1.67 20.51 24.29
C GLY A 446 -2.56 21.75 24.14
N GLY A 447 -3.89 21.58 24.24
CA GLY A 447 -4.84 22.68 24.21
C GLY A 447 -4.67 23.66 25.38
N ALA A 448 -4.48 23.15 26.61
CA ALA A 448 -4.23 23.98 27.78
C ALA A 448 -2.94 24.80 27.64
N LEU A 449 -1.85 24.18 27.17
CA LEU A 449 -0.58 24.87 26.91
C LEU A 449 -0.73 25.92 25.80
N ALA A 450 -1.46 25.62 24.72
CA ALA A 450 -1.79 26.59 23.69
C ALA A 450 -2.54 27.82 24.25
N GLY A 451 -3.50 27.60 25.14
CA GLY A 451 -4.19 28.67 25.85
C GLY A 451 -3.27 29.58 26.66
N LEU A 452 -2.32 28.99 27.40
CA LEU A 452 -1.30 29.75 28.14
C LEU A 452 -0.39 30.55 27.21
N LEU A 453 0.00 29.97 26.06
CA LEU A 453 0.81 30.66 25.06
C LEU A 453 0.04 31.81 24.41
N VAL A 454 -1.24 31.63 24.07
CA VAL A 454 -2.08 32.72 23.56
C VAL A 454 -2.18 33.85 24.58
N ARG A 455 -2.40 33.53 25.86
CA ARG A 455 -2.45 34.54 26.92
C ARG A 455 -1.15 35.34 27.00
N ALA A 456 -0.01 34.66 26.87
CA ALA A 456 1.30 35.32 26.84
C ALA A 456 1.44 36.23 25.60
N SER A 457 1.00 35.77 24.43
CA SER A 457 1.04 36.53 23.17
C SER A 457 0.06 37.69 23.12
N TRP A 458 -1.10 37.59 23.77
CA TRP A 458 -2.13 38.64 23.83
C TRP A 458 -1.83 39.71 24.88
N GLY A 459 -1.04 39.37 25.91
CA GLY A 459 -0.66 40.29 26.99
C GLY A 459 -1.70 40.41 28.10
N GLY A 460 -2.72 39.54 28.14
CA GLY A 460 -3.79 39.61 29.13
C GLY A 460 -4.74 38.42 29.10
N ARG A 461 -5.69 38.38 30.03
CA ARG A 461 -6.76 37.35 30.09
C ARG A 461 -8.10 37.83 29.53
N ASP A 462 -8.21 39.13 29.25
CA ASP A 462 -9.47 39.78 28.86
C ASP A 462 -9.73 39.63 27.37
N PHE A 463 -10.03 38.40 26.99
CA PHE A 463 -10.42 38.05 25.64
C PHE A 463 -11.45 36.91 25.64
N LYS A 464 -12.27 36.92 24.60
CA LYS A 464 -13.15 35.81 24.24
C LYS A 464 -12.71 35.21 22.91
N VAL A 465 -13.10 33.96 22.71
CA VAL A 465 -12.76 33.20 21.50
C VAL A 465 -14.05 32.75 20.82
N GLY A 466 -14.20 33.06 19.53
CA GLY A 466 -15.30 32.54 18.72
C GLY A 466 -15.37 31.01 18.82
N GLY A 467 -16.56 30.43 18.90
CA GLY A 467 -16.81 28.99 19.09
C GLY A 467 -16.78 28.51 20.55
N CYS A 468 -16.11 29.22 21.45
CA CYS A 468 -15.97 28.80 22.85
C CYS A 468 -16.40 29.90 23.82
N TRP A 469 -17.43 30.67 23.44
CA TRP A 469 -17.94 31.78 24.24
C TRP A 469 -19.46 31.89 24.21
N LEU A 470 -20.05 32.26 25.34
CA LEU A 470 -21.47 32.48 25.53
C LEU A 470 -21.72 33.68 26.46
N PHE A 471 -22.57 34.60 26.00
CA PHE A 471 -23.15 35.65 26.84
C PHE A 471 -24.46 35.14 27.46
N THR A 472 -24.39 34.69 28.72
CA THR A 472 -25.52 34.08 29.44
C THR A 472 -26.67 35.04 29.70
N ASP A 473 -26.41 36.35 29.68
CA ASP A 473 -27.43 37.39 29.82
C ASP A 473 -28.29 37.54 28.56
N ILE A 474 -27.80 37.04 27.42
CA ILE A 474 -28.48 37.12 26.11
C ILE A 474 -29.13 35.78 25.76
N VAL A 475 -28.43 34.66 25.97
CA VAL A 475 -28.91 33.32 25.61
C VAL A 475 -28.71 32.34 26.76
N PRO A 476 -29.76 31.59 27.15
CA PRO A 476 -29.63 30.62 28.23
C PRO A 476 -28.78 29.42 27.81
N PRO A 477 -27.94 28.86 28.71
CA PRO A 477 -27.05 27.73 28.41
C PRO A 477 -27.76 26.49 27.83
N LYS A 478 -29.02 26.24 28.20
CA LYS A 478 -29.81 25.11 27.69
C LYS A 478 -30.04 25.15 26.18
N GLU A 479 -30.19 26.34 25.58
CA GLU A 479 -30.36 26.47 24.13
C GLU A 479 -29.05 26.15 23.41
N ILE A 480 -27.94 26.58 23.99
CA ILE A 480 -26.60 26.35 23.45
C ILE A 480 -26.21 24.88 23.52
N PHE A 481 -26.60 24.18 24.58
CA PHE A 481 -26.42 22.74 24.67
C PHE A 481 -27.02 22.00 23.47
N VAL A 482 -28.22 22.39 23.03
CA VAL A 482 -28.87 21.79 21.85
C VAL A 482 -28.11 22.13 20.57
N VAL A 483 -27.68 23.38 20.41
CA VAL A 483 -26.89 23.80 19.24
C VAL A 483 -25.57 23.03 19.16
N GLU A 484 -24.86 22.88 20.28
CA GLU A 484 -23.61 22.13 20.35
C GLU A 484 -23.85 20.65 20.02
N LEU A 485 -24.83 20.01 20.66
CA LEU A 485 -25.16 18.59 20.45
C LEU A 485 -25.50 18.29 18.99
N VAL A 486 -26.37 19.10 18.37
CA VAL A 486 -26.79 18.89 16.97
C VAL A 486 -25.62 19.17 16.02
N SER A 487 -24.85 20.24 16.26
CA SER A 487 -23.69 20.58 15.42
C SER A 487 -22.59 19.53 15.52
N ALA A 488 -22.31 19.00 16.73
CA ALA A 488 -21.36 17.92 16.94
C ALA A 488 -21.84 16.63 16.26
N THR A 489 -23.12 16.29 16.39
CA THR A 489 -23.70 15.11 15.71
C THR A 489 -23.56 15.23 14.19
N LEU A 490 -23.94 16.37 13.61
CA LEU A 490 -23.78 16.64 12.17
C LEU A 490 -22.33 16.56 11.73
N LEU A 491 -21.41 17.18 12.48
CA LEU A 491 -19.98 17.14 12.17
C LEU A 491 -19.46 15.71 12.19
N LEU A 492 -19.84 14.90 13.18
CA LEU A 492 -19.40 13.50 13.27
C LEU A 492 -19.84 12.70 12.04
N PHE A 493 -21.11 12.78 11.63
CA PHE A 493 -21.57 12.09 10.42
C PHE A 493 -20.87 12.55 9.15
N LEU A 494 -20.64 13.86 9.00
CA LEU A 494 -19.92 14.40 7.84
C LEU A 494 -18.44 13.96 7.86
N ALA A 495 -17.74 14.18 8.96
CA ALA A 495 -16.31 13.90 9.09
C ALA A 495 -16.01 12.40 9.03
N PHE A 496 -16.82 11.53 9.65
CA PHE A 496 -16.65 10.09 9.52
C PHE A 496 -17.03 9.62 8.13
N GLY A 497 -18.12 10.14 7.56
CA GLY A 497 -18.55 9.80 6.20
C GLY A 497 -17.44 10.07 5.18
N VAL A 498 -16.81 11.25 5.20
CA VAL A 498 -15.78 11.61 4.21
C VAL A 498 -14.36 11.23 4.61
N GLY A 499 -14.10 11.03 5.91
CA GLY A 499 -12.75 10.86 6.46
C GLY A 499 -12.42 9.46 6.95
N LEU A 500 -13.43 8.65 7.32
CA LEU A 500 -13.26 7.34 7.96
C LEU A 500 -14.09 6.21 7.33
N ASP A 501 -15.09 6.50 6.49
CA ASP A 501 -15.89 5.48 5.81
C ASP A 501 -15.08 4.84 4.65
N PRO A 502 -14.77 3.53 4.71
CA PRO A 502 -14.01 2.86 3.65
C PRO A 502 -14.71 2.90 2.28
N ARG A 503 -16.05 3.01 2.24
CA ARG A 503 -16.82 3.09 0.99
C ARG A 503 -16.57 4.42 0.28
N GLN A 504 -16.48 5.50 1.05
CA GLN A 504 -16.18 6.84 0.50
C GLN A 504 -14.71 6.98 0.13
N ALA A 505 -13.80 6.29 0.83
CA ALA A 505 -12.39 6.24 0.43
C ALA A 505 -12.20 5.69 -1.00
N LYS A 506 -13.02 4.72 -1.45
CA LYS A 506 -13.02 4.20 -2.83
C LYS A 506 -13.51 5.22 -3.88
N ILE A 507 -14.22 6.28 -3.47
CA ILE A 507 -14.79 7.29 -4.38
C ILE A 507 -13.92 8.54 -4.40
N ILE A 508 -13.53 9.02 -3.22
CA ILE A 508 -12.84 10.30 -3.02
C ILE A 508 -11.31 10.12 -3.05
N GLY A 509 -10.82 8.92 -2.75
CA GLY A 509 -9.40 8.60 -2.65
C GLY A 509 -8.73 9.13 -1.36
N PRO A 510 -7.54 8.63 -1.01
CA PRO A 510 -6.82 8.99 0.22
C PRO A 510 -6.31 10.44 0.23
N ALA A 511 -6.08 11.04 -0.94
CA ALA A 511 -5.54 12.40 -1.04
C ALA A 511 -6.57 13.50 -0.70
N LEU A 512 -7.85 13.29 -1.00
CA LEU A 512 -8.90 14.29 -0.81
C LEU A 512 -9.65 14.17 0.52
N GLY A 513 -9.53 13.05 1.23
CA GLY A 513 -10.14 12.83 2.55
C GLY A 513 -9.86 13.96 3.57
N PRO A 514 -8.60 14.35 3.81
CA PRO A 514 -8.26 15.46 4.72
C PRO A 514 -8.96 16.78 4.36
N PHE A 515 -9.05 17.09 3.07
CA PHE A 515 -9.70 18.30 2.58
C PHE A 515 -11.21 18.26 2.81
N MET A 516 -11.86 17.12 2.60
CA MET A 516 -13.30 16.96 2.87
C MET A 516 -13.63 17.03 4.36
N VAL A 517 -12.77 16.48 5.23
CA VAL A 517 -12.92 16.66 6.68
C VAL A 517 -12.80 18.15 7.04
N GLY A 518 -11.84 18.86 6.44
CA GLY A 518 -11.70 20.29 6.66
C GLY A 518 -12.87 21.11 6.16
N LEU A 519 -13.41 20.78 4.99
CA LEU A 519 -14.64 21.38 4.49
C LEU A 519 -15.79 21.19 5.48
N SER A 520 -15.94 19.98 6.04
CA SER A 520 -16.97 19.66 7.03
C SER A 520 -16.84 20.52 8.30
N VAL A 521 -15.63 20.58 8.89
CA VAL A 521 -15.37 21.39 10.09
C VAL A 521 -15.53 22.89 9.81
N GLY A 522 -15.00 23.38 8.69
CA GLY A 522 -15.05 24.78 8.31
C GLY A 522 -16.47 25.28 8.06
N THR A 523 -17.26 24.51 7.30
CA THR A 523 -18.68 24.80 7.08
C THR A 523 -19.45 24.79 8.38
N MET A 524 -19.19 23.84 9.29
CA MET A 524 -19.90 23.79 10.57
C MET A 524 -19.51 24.90 11.53
N SER A 525 -18.22 25.25 11.55
CA SER A 525 -17.71 26.41 12.31
C SER A 525 -18.36 27.70 11.82
N PHE A 526 -18.45 27.89 10.50
CA PHE A 526 -19.10 29.06 9.91
C PHE A 526 -20.59 29.09 10.21
N ALA A 527 -21.32 28.03 9.85
CA ALA A 527 -22.79 27.97 9.92
C ALA A 527 -23.32 28.15 11.35
N SER A 528 -22.60 27.64 12.36
CA SER A 528 -23.04 27.75 13.76
C SER A 528 -22.72 29.11 14.39
N ALA A 529 -21.67 29.80 13.93
CA ALA A 529 -21.09 30.94 14.65
C ALA A 529 -21.80 32.29 14.48
N PHE A 530 -22.75 32.40 13.56
CA PHE A 530 -23.65 33.56 13.46
C PHE A 530 -25.13 33.20 13.67
N ALA A 531 -25.46 31.91 13.80
CA ALA A 531 -26.84 31.42 13.84
C ALA A 531 -27.62 31.86 15.09
N ARG A 532 -26.94 32.07 16.22
CA ARG A 532 -27.56 32.51 17.49
C ARG A 532 -26.83 33.71 18.07
N TYR A 533 -27.47 34.88 18.06
CA TYR A 533 -26.94 36.09 18.70
C TYR A 533 -26.65 35.84 20.18
N GLY A 534 -25.48 36.25 20.67
CA GLY A 534 -25.02 35.98 22.04
C GLY A 534 -24.21 34.69 22.21
N TYR A 535 -24.15 33.84 21.18
CA TYR A 535 -23.30 32.65 21.14
C TYR A 535 -22.17 32.80 20.12
N GLY A 536 -20.97 32.35 20.47
CA GLY A 536 -19.79 32.41 19.60
C GLY A 536 -19.77 31.37 18.49
N GLY A 537 -20.74 30.45 18.44
CA GLY A 537 -20.75 29.30 17.54
C GLY A 537 -20.37 28.00 18.21
N ALA A 538 -20.61 26.89 17.51
CA ALA A 538 -20.34 25.59 18.08
C ALA A 538 -18.83 25.37 18.25
N GLY A 539 -18.42 24.90 19.43
CA GLY A 539 -17.02 24.69 19.76
C GLY A 539 -16.44 23.50 19.02
N LEU A 540 -17.18 22.39 19.01
CA LEU A 540 -16.90 21.15 18.25
C LEU A 540 -15.52 20.53 18.54
N ASN A 541 -14.80 21.03 19.54
CA ASN A 541 -13.52 20.55 19.99
C ASN A 541 -13.32 20.89 21.48
N PRO A 542 -13.51 19.92 22.39
CA PRO A 542 -13.39 20.16 23.82
C PRO A 542 -12.00 20.64 24.24
N ALA A 543 -10.92 20.17 23.60
CA ALA A 543 -9.56 20.61 23.89
C ALA A 543 -9.31 22.06 23.46
N ARG A 544 -9.90 22.49 22.33
CA ARG A 544 -9.86 23.89 21.90
C ARG A 544 -10.53 24.82 22.91
N CYS A 545 -11.75 24.48 23.33
CA CYS A 545 -12.47 25.31 24.30
C CYS A 545 -11.80 25.29 25.67
N MET A 546 -11.27 24.14 26.10
CA MET A 546 -10.44 24.05 27.30
C MET A 546 -9.23 25.00 27.22
N GLY A 547 -8.52 25.02 26.09
CA GLY A 547 -7.41 25.96 25.86
C GLY A 547 -7.85 27.42 25.95
N ALA A 548 -8.97 27.78 25.33
CA ALA A 548 -9.53 29.14 25.43
C ALA A 548 -9.81 29.53 26.88
N PHE A 549 -10.40 28.64 27.69
CA PHE A 549 -10.72 28.89 29.10
C PHE A 549 -9.49 28.97 29.99
N VAL A 550 -8.48 28.14 29.75
CA VAL A 550 -7.19 28.19 30.45
C VAL A 550 -6.47 29.51 30.16
N GLY A 551 -6.50 29.99 28.92
CA GLY A 551 -5.89 31.26 28.54
C GLY A 551 -6.63 32.50 29.07
N SER A 552 -7.97 32.43 29.14
CA SER A 552 -8.84 33.51 29.60
C SER A 552 -9.37 33.26 31.02
N ARG A 553 -10.60 32.75 31.14
CA ARG A 553 -11.29 32.38 32.38
C ARG A 553 -12.18 31.17 32.18
N PHE A 554 -12.39 30.39 33.24
CA PHE A 554 -13.29 29.24 33.25
C PHE A 554 -14.74 29.67 33.51
N PRO A 555 -15.66 29.51 32.55
CA PRO A 555 -17.06 29.84 32.73
C PRO A 555 -17.84 28.68 33.38
N SER A 556 -18.90 28.96 34.14
CA SER A 556 -19.74 27.92 34.77
C SER A 556 -20.44 26.98 33.78
N TRP A 557 -20.60 27.39 32.51
CA TRP A 557 -21.22 26.63 31.43
C TRP A 557 -20.23 25.81 30.60
N HIS A 558 -18.94 25.76 30.98
CA HIS A 558 -17.91 25.04 30.22
C HIS A 558 -18.22 23.55 29.97
N TRP A 559 -19.03 22.94 30.83
CA TRP A 559 -19.43 21.53 30.74
C TRP A 559 -20.21 21.22 29.46
N ILE A 560 -20.85 22.21 28.82
CA ILE A 560 -21.63 22.01 27.60
C ILE A 560 -20.77 21.38 26.50
N HIS A 561 -19.56 21.91 26.29
CA HIS A 561 -18.63 21.44 25.28
C HIS A 561 -18.09 20.02 25.54
N TRP A 562 -18.35 19.44 26.71
CA TRP A 562 -17.96 18.06 27.02
C TRP A 562 -19.16 17.12 26.97
N VAL A 563 -20.26 17.52 27.60
CA VAL A 563 -21.44 16.67 27.73
C VAL A 563 -22.20 16.58 26.40
N ALA A 564 -22.36 17.69 25.68
CA ALA A 564 -23.03 17.69 24.38
C ALA A 564 -22.24 16.84 23.37
N ASP A 565 -20.93 17.07 23.28
CA ASP A 565 -20.01 16.33 22.42
C ASP A 565 -19.98 14.84 22.77
N GLY A 566 -19.91 14.48 24.06
CA GLY A 566 -19.94 13.10 24.51
C GLY A 566 -21.25 12.37 24.15
N ILE A 567 -22.40 13.04 24.29
CA ILE A 567 -23.70 12.49 23.87
C ILE A 567 -23.73 12.32 22.35
N ALA A 568 -23.20 13.28 21.58
CA ALA A 568 -23.08 13.16 20.13
C ALA A 568 -22.23 11.94 19.72
N CYS A 569 -21.10 11.69 20.39
CA CYS A 569 -20.27 10.51 20.17
C CYS A 569 -21.03 9.20 20.40
N ILE A 570 -21.87 9.15 21.46
CA ILE A 570 -22.68 7.95 21.77
C ILE A 570 -23.75 7.74 20.69
N ILE A 571 -24.49 8.78 20.32
CA ILE A 571 -25.52 8.71 19.25
C ILE A 571 -24.88 8.22 17.95
N HIS A 572 -23.77 8.83 17.55
CA HIS A 572 -23.02 8.44 16.37
C HIS A 572 -22.51 6.99 16.43
N GLY A 573 -21.91 6.60 17.55
CA GLY A 573 -21.39 5.24 17.76
C GLY A 573 -22.46 4.16 17.71
N VAL A 574 -23.66 4.43 18.28
CA VAL A 574 -24.81 3.52 18.18
C VAL A 574 -25.21 3.30 16.72
N CYS A 575 -25.27 4.36 15.91
CA CYS A 575 -25.54 4.23 14.48
C CYS A 575 -24.47 3.41 13.74
N TYR A 576 -23.19 3.64 14.02
CA TYR A 576 -22.08 2.89 13.43
C TYR A 576 -22.04 1.43 13.88
N TYR A 577 -22.53 1.13 15.08
CA TYR A 577 -22.65 -0.24 15.56
C TYR A 577 -23.72 -1.03 14.82
N PHE A 578 -24.88 -0.41 14.55
CA PHE A 578 -25.98 -1.05 13.82
C PHE A 578 -25.80 -1.04 12.31
N ILE A 579 -25.11 -0.04 11.76
CA ILE A 579 -24.84 0.12 10.33
C ILE A 579 -23.34 0.32 10.13
N PRO A 580 -22.52 -0.72 10.38
CA PRO A 580 -21.08 -0.61 10.24
C PRO A 580 -20.70 -0.39 8.77
N PRO A 581 -19.92 0.66 8.43
CA PRO A 581 -19.50 0.93 7.06
C PRO A 581 -18.52 -0.12 6.49
N TRP A 582 -17.97 -0.99 7.34
CA TRP A 582 -16.99 -2.03 7.00
C TRP A 582 -17.60 -3.42 6.73
N THR A 583 -18.92 -3.60 6.86
CA THR A 583 -19.56 -4.84 6.40
C THR A 583 -19.97 -4.69 4.95
N GLU A 584 -19.45 -5.54 4.06
CA GLU A 584 -20.04 -5.68 2.73
C GLU A 584 -21.51 -6.08 2.90
N VAL A 585 -22.42 -5.31 2.30
CA VAL A 585 -23.82 -5.71 2.18
C VAL A 585 -23.79 -6.96 1.31
N ARG A 586 -23.96 -8.13 1.92
CA ARG A 586 -24.15 -9.40 1.20
C ARG A 586 -25.25 -9.17 0.17
N GLN A 587 -24.88 -9.15 -1.12
CA GLN A 587 -25.83 -9.17 -2.22
C GLN A 587 -26.34 -10.59 -2.46
#